data_AF-T1A1X7-F1
#
_entry.id   AF-T1A1X7-F1
#
_cell.length_a   1.000
_cell.length_b   1.000
_cell.length_c   1.000
_cell.angle_alpha   90.00
_cell.angle_beta   90.00
_cell.angle_gamma   90.00
#
_symmetry.space_group_name_H-M   'P 1'
#
loop_
_entity.id
_entity.type
_entity.pdbx_description
1 polymer ?
#
loop_
_entity_poly.entity_id
_entity_poly.type
_entity_poly.pdbx_seq_one_letter_code
_entity_poly.pdbx_strand_id
1 'polypeptide(L)' 'SFVLPGGSPTAARLHVARTVARRAERSLWQLARTEPVAPDVLRWTNRMSDLLFAMALAANAALGVAERAPDYSV' A
#
# COMPACT_ATOMS: atom_id res chain seq x y z
N SER A 1 9.93 9.53 -3.29
CA SER A 1 9.93 10.10 -1.93
C SER A 1 9.09 9.22 -1.02
N PHE A 2 9.52 8.98 0.23
CA PHE A 2 8.72 8.22 1.21
C PHE A 2 7.72 9.15 1.88
N VAL A 3 6.49 8.68 2.11
CA VAL A 3 5.43 9.41 2.80
C VAL A 3 5.07 8.63 4.05
N LEU A 4 5.04 9.31 5.19
CA LEU A 4 4.63 8.69 6.44
C LEU A 4 3.13 8.34 6.36
N PRO A 5 2.74 7.10 6.69
CA PRO A 5 1.35 6.69 6.57
C PRO A 5 0.47 7.46 7.56
N GLY A 6 -0.50 8.22 7.06
CA GLY A 6 -1.38 9.02 7.89
C GLY A 6 -2.07 10.15 7.14
N GLY A 7 -2.28 11.28 7.84
CA GLY A 7 -3.06 12.41 7.36
C GLY A 7 -4.52 12.29 7.78
N SER A 8 -5.43 12.17 6.81
CA SER A 8 -6.86 12.00 7.06
C SER A 8 -7.23 10.57 7.52
N PRO A 9 -8.36 10.38 8.22
CA PRO A 9 -8.84 9.03 8.57
C PRO A 9 -9.01 8.10 7.36
N THR A 10 -9.40 8.65 6.21
CA THR A 10 -9.55 7.89 4.95
C THR A 10 -8.20 7.44 4.42
N ALA A 11 -7.22 8.34 4.33
CA ALA A 11 -5.85 8.00 3.89
C ALA A 11 -5.18 7.00 4.84
N ALA A 12 -5.36 7.19 6.16
CA ALA A 12 -4.85 6.26 7.17
C ALA A 12 -5.41 4.84 6.97
N ARG A 13 -6.73 4.69 6.74
CA ARG A 13 -7.35 3.39 6.44
C ARG A 13 -6.83 2.79 5.12
N LEU A 14 -6.58 3.61 4.11
CA LEU A 14 -5.99 3.16 2.83
C LEU A 14 -4.55 2.66 3.02
N HIS A 15 -3.75 3.32 3.87
CA HIS A 15 -2.44 2.83 4.25
C HIS A 15 -2.51 1.50 5.01
N VAL A 16 -3.48 1.32 5.92
CA VAL A 16 -3.72 0.02 6.57
C VAL A 16 -4.13 -1.05 5.55
N ALA A 17 -5.05 -0.74 4.63
CA ALA A 17 -5.42 -1.67 3.57
C ALA A 17 -4.20 -2.06 2.72
N ARG A 18 -3.30 -1.11 2.43
CA ARG A 18 -2.04 -1.38 1.72
C ARG A 18 -1.14 -2.36 2.50
N THR A 19 -1.03 -2.27 3.83
CA THR A 19 -0.22 -3.25 4.59
C THR A 19 -0.85 -4.64 4.55
N VAL A 20 -2.18 -4.73 4.55
CA VAL A 20 -2.91 -5.99 4.36
C VAL A 20 -2.67 -6.57 2.96
N ALA A 21 -2.74 -5.76 1.91
CA ALA A 21 -2.44 -6.19 0.54
C ALA A 21 -1.00 -6.70 0.40
N ARG A 22 -0.02 -6.02 0.99
CA ARG A 22 1.39 -6.47 1.04
C ARG A 22 1.56 -7.76 1.83
N ARG A 23 0.78 -7.98 2.89
CA ARG A 23 0.77 -9.25 3.64
C ARG A 23 0.20 -10.39 2.79
N ALA A 24 -0.91 -10.15 2.09
CA ALA A 24 -1.50 -11.11 1.16
C ALA A 24 -0.54 -11.45 0.02
N GLU A 25 0.16 -10.46 -0.56
CA GLU A 25 1.22 -10.65 -1.56
C GLU A 25 2.28 -11.63 -1.06
N ARG A 26 2.81 -11.43 0.16
CA ARG A 26 3.80 -12.35 0.75
C ARG A 26 3.26 -13.77 0.93
N SER A 27 2.01 -13.92 1.38
CA SER A 27 1.37 -15.23 1.51
C SER A 27 1.18 -15.94 0.16
N LEU A 28 0.80 -15.20 -0.88
CA LEU A 28 0.68 -15.74 -2.25
C LEU A 28 2.04 -16.17 -2.80
N TRP A 29 3.09 -15.39 -2.56
CA TRP A 29 4.45 -15.77 -2.94
C TRP A 29 4.95 -17.00 -2.17
N GLN A 30 4.58 -17.14 -0.91
CA GLN A 30 4.89 -18.37 -0.15
C GLN A 30 4.17 -19.59 -0.74
N LEU A 31 2.88 -19.46 -1.06
CA LEU A 31 2.10 -20.52 -1.70
C LEU A 31 2.67 -20.89 -3.08
N ALA A 32 3.06 -19.90 -3.88
CA ALA A 32 3.64 -20.09 -5.21
C ALA A 32 4.96 -20.90 -5.21
N ARG A 33 5.59 -21.10 -4.04
CA ARG A 33 6.78 -21.96 -3.90
C ARG A 33 6.44 -23.45 -3.81
N THR A 34 5.21 -23.79 -3.43
CA THR A 34 4.77 -25.17 -3.20
C THR A 34 3.66 -25.60 -4.15
N GLU A 35 2.84 -24.65 -4.61
CA GLU A 35 1.68 -24.91 -5.46
C GLU A 35 1.63 -23.92 -6.63
N PRO A 36 1.08 -24.33 -7.79
CA PRO A 36 0.90 -23.43 -8.91
C PRO A 36 -0.10 -22.31 -8.57
N VAL A 37 0.39 -21.07 -8.60
CA VAL A 37 -0.44 -19.86 -8.49
C VAL A 37 -0.44 -19.14 -9.83
N ALA A 38 -1.61 -18.71 -10.29
CA ALA A 38 -1.74 -17.97 -11.55
C ALA A 38 -0.86 -16.69 -11.51
N PRO A 39 0.04 -16.49 -12.50
CA PRO A 39 0.93 -15.32 -12.52
C PRO A 39 0.19 -13.97 -12.50
N ASP A 40 -1.02 -13.92 -13.05
CA ASP A 40 -1.88 -12.73 -13.00
C ASP A 40 -2.29 -12.35 -11.59
N VAL A 41 -2.53 -13.33 -10.70
CA VAL A 41 -2.88 -13.07 -9.30
C VAL A 41 -1.71 -12.40 -8.59
N LEU A 42 -0.49 -12.93 -8.77
CA LEU A 42 0.73 -12.35 -8.20
C LEU A 42 0.96 -10.91 -8.69
N ARG A 43 0.81 -10.67 -10.00
CA ARG A 43 0.92 -9.33 -10.59
C ARG A 43 -0.15 -8.39 -10.06
N TRP A 44 -1.40 -8.85 -9.98
CA TRP A 44 -2.52 -8.03 -9.55
C TRP A 44 -2.39 -7.61 -8.10
N THR A 45 -2.04 -8.53 -7.18
CA THR A 45 -1.85 -8.19 -5.76
C THR A 45 -0.68 -7.21 -5.57
N ASN A 46 0.38 -7.33 -6.36
CA ASN A 46 1.47 -6.34 -6.38
C ASN A 46 0.96 -4.94 -6.76
N ARG A 47 0.21 -4.82 -7.87
CA ARG A 47 -0.37 -3.55 -8.34
C ARG A 47 -1.41 -2.97 -7.38
N MET A 48 -2.21 -3.81 -6.73
CA MET A 48 -3.23 -3.39 -5.76
C MET A 48 -2.60 -2.57 -4.61
N SER A 49 -1.41 -2.96 -4.15
CA SER A 49 -0.72 -2.24 -3.08
C SER A 49 -0.23 -0.83 -3.48
N ASP A 50 0.03 -0.63 -4.78
CA ASP A 50 0.43 0.66 -5.34
C ASP A 50 -0.81 1.54 -5.58
N LEU A 51 -1.91 0.96 -6.05
CA LEU A 51 -3.20 1.65 -6.15
C LEU A 51 -3.66 2.18 -4.78
N LEU A 52 -3.60 1.36 -3.74
CA LEU A 52 -3.98 1.78 -2.38
C LEU A 52 -3.10 2.92 -1.85
N PHE A 53 -1.82 2.97 -2.25
CA PHE A 53 -0.96 4.11 -1.94
C PHE A 53 -1.38 5.37 -2.69
N ALA A 54 -1.61 5.28 -4.00
CA ALA A 54 -2.07 6.40 -4.81
C ALA A 54 -3.42 6.95 -4.31
N MET A 55 -4.35 6.07 -3.92
CA MET A 55 -5.63 6.46 -3.32
C MET A 55 -5.44 7.17 -1.97
N ALA A 56 -4.48 6.74 -1.14
CA ALA A 56 -4.21 7.40 0.14
C ALA A 56 -3.75 8.86 -0.08
N LEU A 57 -2.82 9.07 -1.03
CA LEU A 57 -2.35 10.40 -1.41
C LEU A 57 -3.49 11.26 -2.00
N ALA A 58 -4.30 10.67 -2.88
CA ALA A 58 -5.45 11.35 -3.47
C ALA A 58 -6.49 11.76 -2.41
N ALA A 59 -6.71 10.91 -1.40
CA ALA A 59 -7.64 11.20 -0.30
C ALA A 59 -7.16 12.37 0.56
N ASN A 60 -5.86 12.44 0.87
CA ASN A 60 -5.30 13.58 1.59
C ASN A 60 -5.34 14.86 0.75
N ALA A 61 -4.98 14.78 -0.54
CA ALA A 61 -5.05 15.91 -1.46
C ALA A 61 -6.48 16.47 -1.58
N ALA A 62 -7.48 15.60 -1.71
CA ALA A 62 -8.89 16.00 -1.78
C ALA A 62 -9.40 16.70 -0.50
N LEU A 63 -8.79 16.40 0.65
CA LEU A 63 -9.12 17.00 1.95
C LEU A 63 -8.20 18.16 2.33
N GLY A 64 -7.27 18.55 1.46
CA GLY A 64 -6.29 19.61 1.74
C GLY A 64 -5.30 19.27 2.86
N VAL A 65 -5.12 17.98 3.17
CA VAL A 65 -4.19 17.51 4.22
C VAL A 65 -2.80 17.33 3.61
N ALA A 66 -1.79 17.99 4.17
CA ALA A 66 -0.41 17.89 3.70
C ALA A 66 0.24 16.55 4.08
N GLU A 67 0.98 15.98 3.15
CA GLU A 67 1.75 14.75 3.38
C GLU A 67 3.00 15.03 4.22
N ARG A 68 3.34 14.11 5.12
CA ARG A 68 4.52 14.22 5.97
C ARG A 68 5.64 13.34 5.44
N ALA A 69 6.79 13.94 5.14
CA ALA A 69 8.02 13.21 4.85
C ALA A 69 8.68 12.73 6.16
N PRO A 70 9.43 11.61 6.15
CA PRO A 70 10.29 11.24 7.26
C PRO A 70 11.33 12.32 7.52
N ASP A 71 11.62 12.54 8.80
CA ASP A 71 12.79 13.31 9.19
C ASP A 71 14.03 12.42 9.13
N TYR A 72 15.06 12.90 8.43
CA TYR A 72 16.34 12.20 8.26
C TYR A 72 17.48 12.96 8.94
N SER A 73 17.21 13.95 9.80
CA SER A 73 18.21 14.82 10.42
C SER A 73 18.99 14.17 11.58
N VAL A 74 19.19 12.85 11.55
CA VAL A 74 19.95 12.08 12.57
C VAL A 74 21.42 11.94 12.20
#